data_AF-A0A386PRR6-F1
#
_entry.id   AF-A0A386PRR6-F1
#
_cell.length_a   1.000
_cell.length_b   1.000
_cell.length_c   1.000
_cell.angle_alpha   90.00
_cell.angle_beta   90.00
_cell.angle_gamma   90.00
#
_symmetry.space_group_name_H-M   'P 1'
#
loop_
_entity.id
_entity.type
_entity.pdbx_description
1 polymer ?
#
loop_
_entity_poly.entity_id
_entity_poly.type
_entity_poly.pdbx_seq_one_letter_code
_entity_poly.pdbx_strand_id
1 'polypeptide(L)'
;MAFQLWYTNYFVDIASDEVVDPKTLKGISDLGQVSANGNLSAWHVKSQLQEEDFKRHLNQLLSEQTKINPDDVVVTKGINGGPLSML
;
A
#
# COMPACT_ATOMS: atom_id res chain seq x y z
N MET A 1 18.27 -22.62 -2.28
CA MET A 1 17.09 -22.49 -1.40
C MET A 1 16.29 -21.32 -1.89
N ALA A 2 15.06 -21.52 -2.36
CA ALA A 2 14.18 -20.40 -2.68
C ALA A 2 13.75 -19.77 -1.35
N PHE A 3 14.26 -18.58 -1.03
CA PHE A 3 13.69 -17.76 0.03
C PHE A 3 12.28 -17.39 -0.42
N GLN A 4 11.29 -18.13 0.08
CA GLN A 4 9.91 -17.69 -0.01
C GLN A 4 9.82 -16.41 0.82
N LEU A 5 9.80 -15.26 0.17
CA LEU A 5 9.60 -13.98 0.82
C LEU A 5 8.10 -13.88 1.16
N TRP A 6 7.80 -13.96 2.45
CA TRP A 6 6.45 -13.78 2.96
C TRP A 6 6.04 -12.33 2.77
N TYR A 7 4.80 -12.10 2.33
CA TYR A 7 4.27 -10.76 2.26
C TYR A 7 3.50 -10.41 3.54
N THR A 8 3.48 -9.14 3.86
CA THR A 8 2.61 -8.55 4.87
C THR A 8 1.40 -7.94 4.16
N ASN A 9 0.21 -8.16 4.70
CA ASN A 9 -0.98 -7.45 4.26
C ASN A 9 -1.00 -6.08 4.95
N TYR A 10 -1.07 -5.00 4.19
CA TYR A 10 -1.32 -3.66 4.69
C TYR A 10 -2.67 -3.18 4.18
N PHE A 11 -3.48 -2.62 5.08
CA PHE A 11 -4.73 -1.96 4.75
C PHE A 11 -4.51 -0.46 4.93
N VAL A 12 -4.81 0.30 3.88
CA VAL A 12 -4.65 1.75 3.85
C VAL A 12 -6.03 2.35 3.75
N ASP A 13 -6.48 3.04 4.80
CA ASP A 13 -7.73 3.77 4.81
C ASP A 13 -7.42 5.25 4.64
N ILE A 14 -8.09 5.91 3.68
CA ILE A 14 -7.89 7.31 3.34
C ILE A 14 -9.16 8.07 3.73
N ALA A 15 -9.06 8.84 4.81
CA ALA A 15 -10.12 9.68 5.33
C ALA A 15 -10.10 11.09 4.69
N SER A 16 -9.95 11.15 3.37
CA SER A 16 -9.89 12.39 2.60
C SER A 16 -11.06 12.45 1.61
N ASP A 17 -11.53 13.66 1.30
CA ASP A 17 -12.49 13.90 0.22
C ASP A 17 -11.87 13.68 -1.17
N GLU A 18 -10.53 13.66 -1.25
CA GLU A 18 -9.78 13.40 -2.48
C GLU A 18 -9.71 11.89 -2.75
N VAL A 19 -10.24 11.49 -3.91
CA VAL A 19 -10.31 10.09 -4.34
C VAL A 19 -9.18 9.81 -5.32
N VAL A 20 -8.29 8.88 -4.97
CA VAL A 20 -7.15 8.50 -5.81
C VAL A 20 -7.20 7.00 -6.09
N ASP A 21 -7.11 6.63 -7.37
CA ASP A 21 -6.88 5.23 -7.74
C ASP A 21 -5.40 4.91 -7.53
N PRO A 22 -5.03 3.99 -6.62
CA PRO A 22 -3.64 3.67 -6.34
C PRO A 22 -2.90 3.17 -7.59
N LYS A 23 -3.58 2.54 -8.55
CA LYS A 23 -2.97 2.04 -9.79
C LYS A 23 -2.48 3.15 -10.71
N THR A 24 -2.95 4.38 -10.52
CA THR A 24 -2.51 5.55 -11.28
C THR A 24 -1.24 6.18 -10.72
N LEU A 25 -0.84 5.83 -9.48
CA LEU A 25 0.37 6.33 -8.84
C LEU A 25 1.60 5.64 -9.43
N LYS A 26 2.54 6.44 -9.95
CA LYS A 26 3.82 5.94 -10.44
C LYS A 26 4.63 5.38 -9.28
N GLY A 27 5.15 4.16 -9.40
CA GLY A 27 5.93 3.51 -8.34
C GLY A 27 5.09 2.80 -7.26
N ILE A 28 3.76 2.77 -7.37
CA ILE A 28 2.91 2.03 -6.43
C ILE A 28 3.22 0.52 -6.41
N SER A 29 3.70 -0.02 -7.54
CA SER A 29 4.14 -1.40 -7.66
C SER A 29 5.31 -1.75 -6.75
N ASP A 30 6.10 -0.75 -6.36
CA ASP A 30 7.28 -0.93 -5.51
C ASP A 30 6.86 -1.14 -4.04
N LEU A 31 5.66 -0.68 -3.67
CA LEU A 31 5.01 -1.07 -2.42
C LEU A 31 4.51 -2.51 -2.45
N GLY A 32 4.32 -3.11 -3.62
CA GLY A 32 3.83 -4.47 -3.81
C GLY A 32 2.52 -4.54 -4.58
N GLN A 33 1.75 -5.61 -4.34
CA GLN A 33 0.49 -5.83 -5.05
C GLN A 33 -0.63 -5.02 -4.41
N VAL A 34 -1.09 -3.97 -5.10
CA VAL A 34 -2.18 -3.10 -4.63
C VAL A 34 -3.54 -3.45 -5.24
N SER A 35 -4.57 -3.39 -4.42
CA SER A 35 -5.98 -3.43 -4.80
C SER A 35 -6.75 -2.37 -4.03
N ALA A 36 -7.83 -1.85 -4.59
CA ALA A 36 -8.67 -0.86 -3.95
C ALA A 36 -10.12 -1.35 -3.93
N ASN A 37 -10.89 -0.87 -2.97
CA ASN A 37 -12.33 -1.06 -2.93
C ASN A 37 -13.04 -0.22 -4.02
N GLY A 38 -14.35 -0.41 -4.19
CA GLY A 38 -15.10 0.19 -5.31
C GLY A 38 -15.19 1.72 -5.28
N ASN A 39 -15.03 2.36 -4.12
CA ASN A 39 -15.02 3.82 -3.96
C ASN A 39 -13.60 4.39 -3.73
N LEU A 40 -12.56 3.55 -3.86
CA LEU A 40 -11.13 3.90 -3.73
C LEU A 40 -10.71 4.52 -2.39
N SER A 41 -11.56 4.48 -1.37
CA SER A 41 -11.27 5.03 -0.03
C SER A 41 -10.44 4.10 0.84
N ALA A 42 -10.37 2.81 0.47
CA ALA A 42 -9.58 1.82 1.18
C ALA A 42 -8.79 0.94 0.21
N TRP A 43 -7.50 0.77 0.49
CA TRP A 43 -6.59 -0.02 -0.33
C TRP A 43 -6.06 -1.21 0.48
N HIS A 44 -5.86 -2.32 -0.22
CA HIS A 44 -5.19 -3.49 0.29
C HIS A 44 -3.91 -3.71 -0.50
N VAL A 45 -2.78 -3.65 0.20
CA VAL A 45 -1.44 -3.84 -0.36
C VAL A 45 -0.78 -5.08 0.21
N LYS A 46 -0.36 -5.99 -0.66
CA LYS A 46 0.48 -7.13 -0.31
C LYS A 46 1.93 -6.73 -0.54
N SER A 47 2.64 -6.42 0.53
CA SER A 47 3.99 -5.88 0.46
C SER A 47 5.01 -6.81 1.12
N GLN A 48 6.22 -6.86 0.58
CA GLN A 48 7.36 -7.48 1.25
C GLN A 48 8.14 -6.50 2.14
N LEU A 49 7.74 -5.22 2.14
CA LEU A 49 8.36 -4.17 2.95
C LEU A 49 7.95 -4.32 4.42
N GLN A 50 8.88 -3.95 5.30
CA GLN A 50 8.57 -3.74 6.71
C GLN A 50 7.67 -2.51 6.88
N GLU A 51 6.96 -2.45 8.00
CA GLU A 51 5.89 -1.46 8.19
C GLU A 51 6.39 -0.01 8.10
N GLU A 52 7.57 0.28 8.67
CA GLU A 52 8.16 1.61 8.63
C GLU A 52 8.54 2.02 7.20
N ASP A 53 9.19 1.13 6.44
CA ASP A 53 9.56 1.39 5.05
C ASP A 53 8.33 1.53 4.15
N PHE A 54 7.32 0.68 4.37
CA PHE A 54 6.04 0.76 3.68
C PHE A 54 5.36 2.11 3.91
N LYS A 55 5.22 2.53 5.17
CA LYS A 55 4.62 3.82 5.55
C LYS A 55 5.40 5.00 4.95
N ARG A 56 6.74 4.96 5.01
CA ARG A 56 7.60 6.01 4.45
C ARG A 56 7.41 6.14 2.93
N HIS A 57 7.47 5.04 2.19
CA HIS A 57 7.31 5.07 0.73
C HIS A 57 5.88 5.44 0.32
N LEU A 58 4.85 4.95 1.03
CA LEU A 58 3.46 5.32 0.77
C LEU A 58 3.25 6.82 0.95
N ASN A 59 3.71 7.39 2.07
CA ASN A 59 3.56 8.81 2.35
C ASN A 59 4.29 9.67 1.31
N GLN A 60 5.48 9.24 0.88
CA GLN A 60 6.21 9.91 -0.18
C GLN A 60 5.42 9.91 -1.49
N LEU A 61 4.92 8.76 -1.93
CA LEU A 61 4.10 8.65 -3.15
C LEU A 61 2.86 9.53 -3.11
N LEU A 62 2.15 9.53 -1.98
CA LEU A 62 0.96 10.36 -1.79
C LEU A 62 1.30 11.85 -1.80
N SER A 63 2.37 12.26 -1.11
CA SER A 63 2.79 13.68 -1.07
C SER A 63 3.28 14.22 -2.41
N GLU A 64 3.91 13.38 -3.25
CA GLU A 64 4.49 13.80 -4.52
C GLU A 64 3.46 13.84 -5.65
N GLN A 65 2.46 12.97 -5.62
CA GLN A 65 1.55 12.74 -6.74
C GLN A 65 0.08 13.06 -6.44
N THR A 66 -0.26 13.31 -5.17
CA THR A 66 -1.65 13.59 -4.74
C THR A 66 -1.71 14.80 -3.82
N LYS A 67 -2.93 15.21 -3.47
CA LYS A 67 -3.19 16.22 -2.44
C LYS A 67 -3.64 15.62 -1.11
N ILE A 68 -3.59 14.30 -0.97
CA ILE A 68 -3.98 13.60 0.25
C ILE A 68 -2.97 13.96 1.33
N ASN A 69 -3.45 14.46 2.46
CA ASN A 69 -2.60 14.71 3.61
C ASN A 69 -2.19 13.36 4.24
N PRO A 70 -0.90 13.12 4.52
CA PRO A 70 -0.47 11.92 5.24
C PRO A 70 -1.19 11.68 6.57
N ASP A 71 -1.68 12.72 7.24
CA ASP A 71 -2.45 12.59 8.48
C ASP A 71 -3.85 11.96 8.26
N ASP A 72 -4.39 12.05 7.05
CA ASP A 72 -5.67 11.45 6.66
C ASP A 72 -5.51 9.97 6.25
N VAL A 73 -4.28 9.44 6.28
CA VAL A 73 -3.94 8.09 5.83
C VAL A 73 -3.64 7.20 7.02
N VAL A 74 -4.50 6.21 7.24
CA VAL A 74 -4.31 5.21 8.29
C VAL A 74 -3.80 3.92 7.65
N VAL A 75 -2.61 3.49 8.05
CA VAL A 75 -2.04 2.20 7.63
C VAL A 75 -2.15 1.19 8.75
N THR A 76 -2.98 0.16 8.53
CA THR A 76 -3.16 -0.98 9.44
C THR A 76 -2.39 -2.18 8.92
N LYS A 77 -1.46 -2.70 9.73
CA LYS A 77 -0.78 -3.96 9.46
C LYS A 77 -1.71 -5.14 9.76
N GLY A 78 -2.00 -5.93 8.73
CA GLY A 78 -2.70 -7.19 8.82
C GLY A 78 -1.78 -8.37 9.11
N ILE A 79 -2.31 -9.58 8.90
CA ILE A 79 -1.53 -10.82 9.07
C ILE A 79 -0.48 -10.96 7.96
N ASN A 80 0.64 -11.61 8.29
CA ASN A 80 1.58 -12.05 7.26
C ASN A 80 0.91 -13.14 6.42
N GLY A 81 0.92 -12.97 5.10
CA GLY A 81 0.45 -13.97 4.17
C GLY A 81 1.51 -15.02 3.86
N GLY A 82 1.10 -16.04 3.11
CA GLY A 82 2.01 -17.08 2.61
C GLY A 82 3.03 -16.58 1.58
N PRO A 83 3.77 -17.47 0.91
CA PRO A 83 4.72 -17.07 -0.12
C PRO A 83 4.02 -16.27 -1.23
N LEU A 84 4.56 -15.08 -1.55
CA LEU A 84 4.16 -14.40 -2.77
C LEU A 84 4.80 -15.18 -3.93
N SER A 85 4.00 -15.93 -4.69
CA SER A 85 4.52 -16.58 -5.90
C SER A 85 5.10 -15.51 -6.82
N MET A 86 6.39 -15.60 -7.13
CA MET A 86 6.95 -14.85 -8.25
C MET A 86 6.18 -15.31 -9.49
N LEU A 87 5.50 -14.36 -10.13
CA LEU A 87 4.93 -14.55 -11.48
C LEU A 87 6.06 -14.80 -12.48
#